data_AF-A0A920NI81-F1
#
_entry.id   AF-A0A920NI81-F1
#
_cell.length_a   1.000
_cell.length_b   1.000
_cell.length_c   1.000
_cell.angle_alpha   90.00
_cell.angle_beta   90.00
_cell.angle_gamma   90.00
#
_symmetry.space_group_name_H-M   'P 1'
#
loop_
_entity.id
_entity.type
_entity.pdbx_description
1 polymer ?
#
loop_
_entity_poly.entity_id
_entity_poly.type
_entity_poly.pdbx_seq_one_letter_code
_entity_poly.pdbx_strand_id
1 'polypeptide(L)'
;MLVLLSVLAILNFYTSGDVIWAYISALCACLAPFAHESGIIAGYVLVALWIVVLRDFHKQNKTDSSEITISARLFISISVVANTAFPLLWTSIDKMRLDTGLPTLRPLLEIWNNTIFFFAAYTFPVQPFALFLSNQMSWSEPQSVVIVGSLCLVIIALIFWRFDKLRLFLLSITLVMLMSLPSILTLPQLYVVVSPRLTVLPSIGAVLMWSGLVSLIASRSKYHSWLAVLLSATLLTIPIRYINSRVELHRRALAPILDMVSAVELFPEDTHLVVNPTTWLASATNLSDSTRWCSSDSGISNPGQLVGVKPQ
;
A
#
# COMPACT_ATOMS: atom_id res chain seq x y z
N MET A 1 -6.50 -6.86 -2.13
CA MET A 1 -6.69 -7.96 -3.11
C MET A 1 -8.16 -8.21 -3.43
N LEU A 2 -9.05 -8.37 -2.44
CA LEU A 2 -10.49 -8.59 -2.69
C LEU A 2 -11.15 -7.51 -3.56
N VAL A 3 -10.83 -6.23 -3.36
CA VAL A 3 -11.41 -5.16 -4.18
C VAL A 3 -10.91 -5.22 -5.64
N LEU A 4 -9.66 -5.61 -5.87
CA LEU A 4 -9.14 -5.81 -7.23
C LEU A 4 -9.86 -6.97 -7.91
N LEU A 5 -10.05 -8.09 -7.21
CA LEU A 5 -10.81 -9.23 -7.72
C LEU A 5 -12.26 -8.85 -8.03
N SER A 6 -12.88 -8.02 -7.18
CA SER A 6 -14.22 -7.49 -7.42
C SER A 6 -14.29 -6.64 -8.69
N VAL A 7 -13.32 -5.74 -8.88
CA VAL A 7 -13.20 -4.94 -10.12
C VAL A 7 -12.99 -5.82 -11.36
N LEU A 8 -12.12 -6.83 -11.29
CA LEU A 8 -11.89 -7.74 -12.41
C LEU A 8 -13.13 -8.58 -12.73
N ALA A 9 -13.82 -9.07 -11.70
CA ALA A 9 -15.03 -9.86 -11.86
C ALA A 9 -16.16 -9.03 -12.49
N ILE A 10 -16.38 -7.78 -12.05
CA ILE A 10 -17.41 -6.95 -12.69
C ILE A 10 -17.05 -6.60 -14.14
N LEU A 11 -15.77 -6.38 -14.46
CA LEU A 11 -15.34 -6.19 -15.84
C LEU A 11 -15.59 -7.44 -16.69
N ASN A 12 -15.29 -8.63 -16.16
CA ASN A 12 -15.57 -9.90 -16.83
C ASN A 12 -17.08 -10.12 -17.05
N PHE A 13 -17.92 -9.76 -16.08
CA PHE A 13 -19.38 -9.79 -16.23
C PHE A 13 -19.83 -8.94 -17.42
N TYR A 14 -19.28 -7.72 -17.56
CA TYR A 14 -19.61 -6.84 -18.69
C TYR A 14 -19.12 -7.36 -20.04
N THR A 15 -18.05 -8.14 -20.08
CA THR A 15 -17.54 -8.73 -21.33
C THR A 15 -18.21 -10.05 -21.72
N SER A 16 -18.54 -10.89 -20.75
CA SER A 16 -19.04 -12.26 -20.98
C SER A 16 -20.55 -12.39 -20.84
N GLY A 17 -21.20 -11.48 -20.11
CA GLY A 17 -22.62 -11.58 -19.74
C GLY A 17 -22.93 -12.63 -18.66
N ASP A 18 -21.95 -13.42 -18.21
CA ASP A 18 -22.16 -14.50 -17.25
C ASP A 18 -22.31 -13.96 -15.81
N VAL A 19 -23.51 -14.15 -15.25
CA VAL A 19 -23.93 -13.65 -13.93
C VAL A 19 -23.04 -14.18 -12.80
N ILE A 20 -22.38 -15.33 -12.97
CA ILE A 20 -21.44 -15.87 -11.97
C ILE A 20 -20.37 -14.81 -11.62
N TRP A 21 -19.88 -14.06 -12.60
CA TRP A 21 -18.91 -13.00 -12.36
C TRP A 21 -19.47 -11.83 -11.55
N ALA A 22 -20.76 -11.50 -11.71
CA ALA A 22 -21.40 -10.48 -10.90
C ALA A 22 -21.57 -10.93 -9.43
N TYR A 23 -21.89 -12.21 -9.21
CA TYR A 23 -21.90 -12.82 -7.87
C TYR A 23 -20.52 -12.80 -7.22
N ILE A 24 -19.48 -13.22 -7.94
CA ILE A 24 -18.09 -13.19 -7.45
C ILE A 24 -17.71 -11.75 -7.09
N SER A 25 -18.05 -10.78 -7.94
CA SER A 25 -17.79 -9.37 -7.70
C SER A 25 -18.43 -8.88 -6.41
N ALA A 26 -19.72 -9.14 -6.22
CA ALA A 26 -20.46 -8.73 -5.03
C ALA A 26 -19.94 -9.42 -3.77
N LEU A 27 -19.68 -10.73 -3.84
CA LEU A 27 -19.10 -11.49 -2.73
C LEU A 27 -17.76 -10.93 -2.29
N CYS A 28 -16.84 -10.67 -3.23
CA CYS A 28 -15.54 -10.08 -2.92
C CYS A 28 -15.67 -8.66 -2.34
N ALA A 29 -16.62 -7.86 -2.81
CA ALA A 29 -16.88 -6.53 -2.27
C ALA A 29 -17.48 -6.56 -0.85
N CYS A 30 -18.34 -7.53 -0.54
CA CYS A 30 -18.92 -7.74 0.79
C CYS A 30 -17.90 -8.30 1.78
N LEU A 31 -16.95 -9.12 1.32
CA LEU A 31 -15.89 -9.68 2.17
C LEU A 31 -14.73 -8.69 2.41
N ALA A 32 -14.58 -7.66 1.57
CA ALA A 32 -13.47 -6.71 1.68
C ALA A 32 -13.36 -6.02 3.05
N PRO A 33 -14.44 -5.52 3.68
CA PRO A 33 -14.39 -4.89 5.01
C PRO A 33 -13.87 -5.81 6.11
N PHE A 34 -14.13 -7.13 6.01
CA PHE A 34 -13.66 -8.12 6.98
C PHE A 34 -12.16 -8.38 6.88
N ALA A 35 -11.56 -8.15 5.71
CA ALA A 35 -10.13 -8.33 5.49
C ALA A 35 -9.31 -7.11 5.94
N HIS A 36 -9.85 -5.90 5.77
CA HIS A 36 -9.19 -4.65 6.13
C HIS A 36 -10.20 -3.51 6.24
N GLU A 37 -9.97 -2.55 7.14
CA GLU A 37 -10.88 -1.42 7.40
C GLU A 37 -11.16 -0.57 6.15
N SER A 38 -10.16 -0.37 5.29
CA SER A 38 -10.33 0.31 4.00
C SER A 38 -11.21 -0.46 3.00
N GLY A 39 -11.53 -1.72 3.29
CA GLY A 39 -12.41 -2.56 2.49
C GLY A 39 -13.84 -2.06 2.43
N ILE A 40 -14.27 -1.20 3.38
CA ILE A 40 -15.56 -0.48 3.40
C ILE A 40 -15.81 0.32 2.11
N ILE A 41 -14.75 0.58 1.35
CA ILE A 41 -14.81 1.43 0.17
C ILE A 41 -15.09 0.61 -1.11
N ALA A 42 -15.06 -0.72 -1.02
CA ALA A 42 -15.14 -1.60 -2.18
C ALA A 42 -16.38 -1.34 -3.05
N GLY A 43 -17.56 -1.19 -2.43
CA GLY A 43 -18.79 -0.86 -3.15
C GLY A 43 -18.71 0.48 -3.90
N TYR A 44 -18.10 1.50 -3.29
CA TYR A 44 -17.93 2.81 -3.90
C TYR A 44 -16.91 2.82 -5.05
N VAL A 45 -15.88 1.98 -4.96
CA VAL A 45 -14.94 1.72 -6.08
C VAL A 45 -15.69 1.19 -7.29
N LEU A 46 -16.62 0.25 -7.10
CA LEU A 46 -17.45 -0.28 -8.19
C LEU A 46 -18.38 0.80 -8.78
N VAL A 47 -18.93 1.68 -7.95
CA VAL A 47 -19.72 2.83 -8.42
C VAL A 47 -18.86 3.77 -9.26
N ALA A 48 -17.65 4.12 -8.81
CA ALA A 48 -16.74 4.98 -9.56
C ALA A 48 -16.38 4.36 -10.93
N LEU A 49 -16.08 3.06 -10.95
CA LEU A 49 -15.84 2.30 -12.19
C LEU A 49 -17.06 2.36 -13.13
N TRP A 50 -18.25 2.17 -12.57
CA TRP A 50 -19.49 2.19 -13.34
C TRP A 50 -19.75 3.56 -14.00
N ILE A 51 -19.61 4.64 -13.23
CA ILE A 51 -19.83 6.02 -13.70
C ILE A 51 -18.81 6.40 -14.78
N VAL A 52 -17.53 6.11 -14.56
CA VAL A 52 -16.44 6.63 -15.40
C VAL A 52 -16.22 5.80 -16.68
N VAL A 53 -16.38 4.47 -16.60
CA VAL A 53 -16.01 3.56 -17.69
C VAL A 53 -17.22 2.83 -18.26
N LEU A 54 -18.00 2.15 -17.42
CA LEU A 54 -19.00 1.18 -17.90
C LEU A 54 -20.24 1.85 -18.49
N ARG A 55 -20.63 3.03 -17.99
CA ARG A 55 -21.78 3.79 -18.50
C ARG A 55 -21.68 4.11 -19.98
N ASP A 56 -20.49 4.51 -20.42
CA ASP A 56 -20.28 4.97 -21.79
C ASP A 56 -19.92 3.82 -22.74
N PHE A 57 -19.36 2.72 -22.23
CA PHE A 57 -19.14 1.50 -23.00
C PHE A 57 -20.46 0.92 -23.54
N HIS A 58 -21.51 0.93 -22.72
CA HIS A 58 -22.85 0.51 -23.13
C HIS A 58 -23.44 1.42 -24.23
N LYS A 59 -23.20 2.74 -24.16
CA LYS A 59 -23.68 3.70 -25.17
C LYS A 59 -23.05 3.47 -26.55
N GLN A 60 -21.81 2.97 -26.60
CA GLN A 60 -21.09 2.71 -27.84
C GLN A 60 -21.44 1.34 -28.46
N ASN A 61 -21.68 0.33 -27.63
CA ASN A 61 -21.73 -1.05 -28.13
C ASN A 61 -23.10 -1.54 -28.61
N LYS A 62 -24.15 -0.68 -28.62
CA LYS A 62 -25.51 -0.91 -29.19
C LYS A 62 -26.10 -2.32 -28.90
N THR A 63 -25.67 -2.94 -27.82
CA THR A 63 -26.06 -4.30 -27.47
C THR A 63 -27.28 -4.19 -26.59
N ASP A 64 -28.32 -4.92 -26.97
CA ASP A 64 -29.68 -5.00 -26.40
C ASP A 64 -29.67 -5.55 -24.95
N SER A 65 -28.86 -4.94 -24.09
CA SER A 65 -28.37 -5.48 -22.81
C SER A 65 -28.84 -4.63 -21.63
N SER A 66 -30.10 -4.20 -21.70
CA SER A 66 -30.79 -3.59 -20.56
C SER A 66 -30.68 -4.48 -19.32
N GLU A 67 -30.80 -5.80 -19.49
CA GLU A 67 -30.69 -6.81 -18.44
C GLU A 67 -29.31 -6.83 -17.77
N ILE A 68 -28.20 -6.82 -18.54
CA ILE A 68 -26.84 -6.78 -17.99
C ILE A 68 -26.64 -5.50 -17.17
N THR A 69 -27.16 -4.38 -17.66
CA THR A 69 -27.04 -3.09 -16.97
C THR A 69 -27.86 -3.03 -15.69
N ILE A 70 -29.07 -3.60 -15.69
CA ILE A 70 -29.93 -3.69 -14.50
C ILE A 70 -29.28 -4.61 -13.47
N SER A 71 -28.83 -5.80 -13.86
CA SER A 71 -28.15 -6.74 -12.98
C SER A 71 -26.87 -6.14 -12.40
N ALA A 72 -26.02 -5.51 -13.21
CA ALA A 72 -24.83 -4.82 -12.72
C ALA A 72 -25.16 -3.77 -11.66
N ARG A 73 -26.15 -2.91 -11.92
CA ARG A 73 -26.60 -1.90 -10.96
C ARG A 73 -27.06 -2.54 -9.66
N LEU A 74 -27.84 -3.61 -9.73
CA LEU A 74 -28.32 -4.35 -8.56
C LEU A 74 -27.14 -4.86 -7.73
N PHE A 75 -26.18 -5.56 -8.33
CA PHE A 75 -25.02 -6.11 -7.60
C PHE A 75 -24.10 -5.02 -7.03
N ILE A 76 -23.91 -3.91 -7.75
CA ILE A 76 -23.18 -2.75 -7.25
C ILE A 76 -23.92 -2.11 -6.07
N SER A 77 -25.24 -1.95 -6.16
CA SER A 77 -26.07 -1.42 -5.07
C SER A 77 -26.02 -2.31 -3.83
N ILE A 78 -26.11 -3.64 -3.98
CA ILE A 78 -25.92 -4.58 -2.86
C ILE A 78 -24.55 -4.37 -2.22
N SER A 79 -23.51 -4.26 -3.04
CA SER A 79 -22.14 -4.06 -2.56
C SER A 79 -22.02 -2.76 -1.77
N VAL A 80 -22.60 -1.66 -2.25
CA VAL A 80 -22.62 -0.37 -1.53
C VAL A 80 -23.37 -0.49 -0.20
N VAL A 81 -24.57 -1.09 -0.21
CA VAL A 81 -25.38 -1.28 1.00
C VAL A 81 -24.66 -2.13 2.04
N ALA A 82 -24.02 -3.23 1.63
CA ALA A 82 -23.26 -4.07 2.54
C ALA A 82 -22.07 -3.32 3.15
N ASN A 83 -21.37 -2.52 2.33
CA ASN A 83 -20.23 -1.72 2.76
C ASN A 83 -20.65 -0.57 3.69
N THR A 84 -21.79 0.10 3.47
CA THR A 84 -22.31 1.14 4.36
C THR A 84 -22.88 0.59 5.66
N ALA A 85 -23.48 -0.60 5.61
CA ALA A 85 -23.98 -1.28 6.79
C ALA A 85 -22.84 -1.78 7.71
N PHE A 86 -21.68 -2.11 7.14
CA PHE A 86 -20.56 -2.64 7.91
C PHE A 86 -20.10 -1.74 9.07
N PRO A 87 -19.83 -0.42 8.89
CA PRO A 87 -19.53 0.47 10.01
C PRO A 87 -20.59 0.47 11.11
N LEU A 88 -21.87 0.42 10.74
CA LEU A 88 -22.99 0.39 11.71
C LEU A 88 -22.94 -0.91 12.52
N LEU A 89 -22.78 -2.06 11.86
CA LEU A 89 -22.59 -3.35 12.53
C LEU A 89 -21.34 -3.37 13.40
N TRP A 90 -20.25 -2.76 12.91
CA TRP A 90 -18.97 -2.67 13.61
C TRP A 90 -19.01 -1.80 14.87
N THR A 91 -19.96 -0.87 14.98
CA THR A 91 -20.19 -0.12 16.23
C THR A 91 -20.91 -0.94 17.29
N SER A 92 -21.63 -1.99 16.92
CA SER A 92 -22.33 -2.87 17.85
C SER A 92 -21.46 -3.97 18.46
N ILE A 93 -20.23 -4.13 17.98
CA ILE A 93 -19.28 -5.13 18.48
C ILE A 93 -18.45 -4.50 19.59
N ASP A 94 -18.49 -5.08 20.78
CA ASP A 94 -17.67 -4.66 21.93
C ASP A 94 -16.18 -4.80 21.59
N LYS A 95 -15.47 -3.68 21.54
CA LYS A 95 -14.04 -3.63 21.23
C LYS A 95 -13.26 -3.66 22.54
N MET A 96 -12.32 -4.59 22.65
CA MET A 96 -11.40 -4.68 23.80
C MET A 96 -10.43 -3.48 23.94
N ARG A 97 -10.38 -2.55 22.98
CA ARG A 97 -9.60 -1.31 23.08
C ARG A 97 -10.50 -0.15 23.54
N LEU A 98 -10.20 0.35 24.75
CA LEU A 98 -10.84 1.48 25.45
C LEU A 98 -10.73 2.85 24.76
N ASP A 99 -10.17 2.94 23.55
CA ASP A 99 -10.21 4.18 22.76
C ASP A 99 -11.58 4.31 22.08
N THR A 100 -12.60 4.60 22.89
CA THR A 100 -14.02 4.73 22.54
C THR A 100 -14.35 6.02 21.77
N GLY A 101 -13.37 6.62 21.09
CA GLY A 101 -13.59 7.77 20.23
C GLY A 101 -13.96 7.32 18.82
N LEU A 102 -14.99 7.93 18.24
CA LEU A 102 -15.05 8.06 16.77
C LEU A 102 -13.70 8.59 16.30
N PRO A 103 -13.13 8.11 15.18
CA PRO A 103 -11.85 8.59 14.69
C PRO A 103 -11.92 10.12 14.56
N THR A 104 -11.23 10.82 15.46
CA THR A 104 -11.18 12.28 15.45
C THR A 104 -10.42 12.71 14.21
N LEU A 105 -10.93 13.73 13.52
CA LEU A 105 -10.22 14.31 12.38
C LEU A 105 -8.84 14.76 12.85
N ARG A 106 -7.81 14.28 12.16
CA ARG A 106 -6.42 14.57 12.49
C ARG A 106 -6.09 16.04 12.19
N PRO A 107 -5.03 16.60 12.83
CA PRO A 107 -4.52 17.91 12.47
C PRO A 107 -4.21 18.00 10.96
N LEU A 108 -4.43 19.17 10.35
CA LEU A 108 -4.25 19.36 8.90
C LEU A 108 -2.84 18.98 8.43
N LEU A 109 -1.82 19.20 9.26
CA LEU A 109 -0.44 18.83 8.97
C LEU A 109 -0.22 17.31 8.88
N GLU A 110 -0.87 16.52 9.75
CA GLU A 110 -0.80 15.06 9.68
C GLU A 110 -1.52 14.53 8.44
N ILE A 111 -2.70 15.08 8.14
CA ILE A 111 -3.45 14.76 6.92
C ILE A 111 -2.59 15.03 5.68
N TRP A 112 -1.88 16.16 5.67
CA TRP A 112 -0.96 16.51 4.59
C TRP A 112 0.18 15.51 4.46
N ASN A 113 0.86 15.16 5.55
CA ASN A 113 1.96 14.18 5.53
C ASN A 113 1.48 12.78 5.11
N ASN A 114 0.31 12.35 5.57
CA ASN A 114 -0.33 11.12 5.12
C ASN A 114 -0.61 11.17 3.62
N THR A 115 -1.12 12.29 3.11
CA THR A 115 -1.37 12.49 1.69
C THR A 115 -0.09 12.33 0.87
N ILE A 116 1.02 12.93 1.31
CA ILE A 116 2.34 12.78 0.67
C ILE A 116 2.77 11.31 0.65
N PHE A 117 2.56 10.57 1.74
CA PHE A 117 2.88 9.14 1.80
C PHE A 117 2.12 8.31 0.75
N PHE A 118 0.80 8.49 0.65
CA PHE A 118 -0.01 7.77 -0.35
C PHE A 118 0.29 8.25 -1.77
N PHE A 119 0.62 9.53 -1.95
CA PHE A 119 1.05 10.10 -3.21
C PHE A 119 2.37 9.49 -3.71
N ALA A 120 3.34 9.32 -2.80
CA ALA A 120 4.59 8.62 -3.09
C ALA A 120 4.33 7.18 -3.52
N ALA A 121 3.41 6.48 -2.85
CA ALA A 121 3.03 5.11 -3.23
C ALA A 121 2.36 5.04 -4.61
N TYR A 122 1.54 6.03 -4.98
CA TYR A 122 0.92 6.10 -6.31
C TYR A 122 1.94 6.33 -7.44
N THR A 123 2.94 7.16 -7.17
CA THR A 123 3.99 7.56 -8.12
C THR A 123 5.31 6.82 -7.89
N PHE A 124 5.26 5.65 -7.23
CA PHE A 124 6.45 4.93 -6.74
C PHE A 124 7.59 4.74 -7.75
N PRO A 125 7.36 4.52 -9.08
CA PRO A 125 8.45 4.30 -10.02
C PRO A 125 9.40 5.48 -10.17
N VAL A 126 8.89 6.71 -9.94
CA VAL A 126 9.68 7.93 -10.09
C VAL A 126 10.22 8.46 -8.76
N GLN A 127 9.80 7.90 -7.63
CA GLN A 127 10.21 8.37 -6.30
C GLN A 127 11.72 8.24 -6.01
N PRO A 128 12.49 7.30 -6.59
CA PRO A 128 13.95 7.34 -6.47
C PRO A 128 14.58 8.66 -6.94
N PHE A 129 13.96 9.37 -7.90
CA PHE A 129 14.43 10.69 -8.33
C PHE A 129 14.15 11.78 -7.28
N ALA A 130 13.11 11.63 -6.45
CA ALA A 130 12.85 12.56 -5.35
C ALA A 130 13.97 12.49 -4.30
N LEU A 131 14.45 11.28 -3.97
CA LEU A 131 15.57 11.08 -3.06
C LEU A 131 16.89 11.61 -3.64
N PHE A 132 17.10 11.43 -4.95
CA PHE A 132 18.25 12.03 -5.62
C PHE A 132 18.20 13.58 -5.54
N LEU A 133 17.02 14.17 -5.78
CA LEU A 133 16.83 15.62 -5.76
C LEU A 133 17.00 16.21 -4.36
N SER A 134 16.46 15.56 -3.32
CA SER A 134 16.60 16.01 -1.93
C SER A 134 18.07 16.06 -1.50
N ASN A 135 18.85 15.05 -1.90
CA ASN A 135 20.28 14.97 -1.56
C ASN A 135 21.13 16.03 -2.27
N GLN A 136 20.72 16.51 -3.45
CA GLN A 136 21.47 17.49 -4.23
C GLN A 136 21.04 18.94 -3.96
N MET A 137 19.76 19.19 -3.72
CA MET A 137 19.21 20.56 -3.61
C MET A 137 18.96 21.04 -2.18
N SER A 138 19.35 20.28 -1.14
CA SER A 138 19.06 20.58 0.27
C SER A 138 17.56 20.77 0.56
N TRP A 139 16.69 20.18 -0.27
CA TRP A 139 15.24 20.24 -0.11
C TRP A 139 14.79 19.20 0.90
N SER A 140 13.69 19.49 1.60
CA SER A 140 13.08 18.47 2.45
C SER A 140 12.57 17.30 1.60
N GLU A 141 12.67 16.07 2.12
CA GLU A 141 12.19 14.87 1.42
C GLU A 141 10.71 14.99 1.00
N PRO A 142 9.77 15.47 1.85
CA PRO A 142 8.37 15.58 1.46
C PRO A 142 8.15 16.56 0.30
N GLN A 143 8.89 17.68 0.25
CA GLN A 143 8.82 18.63 -0.86
C GLN A 143 9.30 17.98 -2.17
N SER A 144 10.41 17.26 -2.12
CA SER A 144 10.98 16.59 -3.29
C SER A 144 10.02 15.54 -3.86
N VAL A 145 9.36 14.77 -2.98
CA VAL A 145 8.33 13.79 -3.34
C VAL A 145 7.14 14.45 -4.05
N VAL A 146 6.62 15.55 -3.49
CA VAL A 146 5.48 16.28 -4.06
C VAL A 146 5.83 16.83 -5.44
N ILE A 147 7.01 17.45 -5.60
CA ILE A 147 7.43 18.06 -6.86
C ILE A 147 7.60 17.00 -7.95
N VAL A 148 8.38 15.95 -7.67
CA VAL A 148 8.65 14.87 -8.64
C VAL A 148 7.37 14.11 -9.01
N GLY A 149 6.56 13.77 -8.01
CA GLY A 149 5.29 13.09 -8.25
C GLY A 149 4.31 13.96 -9.03
N SER A 150 4.21 15.26 -8.72
CA SER A 150 3.29 16.17 -9.42
C SER A 150 3.71 16.36 -10.88
N LEU A 151 5.00 16.55 -11.14
CA LEU A 151 5.54 16.62 -12.49
C LEU A 151 5.24 15.34 -13.28
N CYS A 152 5.42 14.18 -12.65
CA CYS A 152 5.09 12.88 -13.24
C CYS A 152 3.60 12.77 -13.60
N LEU A 153 2.69 13.17 -12.69
CA LEU A 153 1.26 13.14 -12.98
C LEU A 153 0.86 14.09 -14.09
N VAL A 154 1.46 15.28 -14.20
CA VAL A 154 1.22 16.20 -15.32
C VAL A 154 1.64 15.57 -16.64
N ILE A 155 2.83 14.96 -16.71
CA ILE A 155 3.32 14.29 -17.91
C ILE A 155 2.40 13.13 -18.30
N ILE A 156 2.01 12.28 -17.34
CA ILE A 156 1.10 11.16 -17.59
C ILE A 156 -0.29 11.67 -18.03
N ALA A 157 -0.81 12.72 -17.40
CA ALA A 157 -2.08 13.32 -17.79
C ALA A 157 -2.05 13.83 -19.23
N LEU A 158 -0.97 14.53 -19.63
CA LEU A 158 -0.77 14.98 -21.01
C LEU A 158 -0.69 13.82 -22.00
N ILE A 159 -0.02 12.73 -21.64
CA ILE A 159 0.04 11.50 -22.46
C ILE A 159 -1.38 10.92 -22.63
N PHE A 160 -2.09 10.69 -21.53
CA PHE A 160 -3.46 10.14 -21.57
C PHE A 160 -4.45 11.05 -22.29
N TRP A 161 -4.30 12.37 -22.17
CA TRP A 161 -5.08 13.34 -22.93
C TRP A 161 -4.81 13.22 -24.43
N ARG A 162 -3.54 13.18 -24.84
CA ARG A 162 -3.15 13.03 -26.25
C ARG A 162 -3.69 11.75 -26.91
N PHE A 163 -3.99 10.71 -26.11
CA PHE A 163 -4.53 9.44 -26.58
C PHE A 163 -6.04 9.27 -26.34
N ASP A 164 -6.76 10.34 -25.97
CA ASP A 164 -8.20 10.32 -25.67
C ASP A 164 -8.59 9.30 -24.57
N LYS A 165 -7.65 8.95 -23.70
CA LYS A 165 -7.82 8.02 -22.58
C LYS A 165 -7.86 8.72 -21.22
N LEU A 166 -7.99 10.04 -21.17
CA LEU A 166 -8.00 10.83 -19.93
C LEU A 166 -8.94 10.28 -18.85
N ARG A 167 -10.06 9.68 -19.25
CA ARG A 167 -11.01 9.03 -18.33
C ARG A 167 -10.41 7.88 -17.52
N LEU A 168 -9.53 7.08 -18.12
CA LEU A 168 -8.81 6.01 -17.41
C LEU A 168 -7.85 6.61 -16.37
N PHE A 169 -7.18 7.71 -16.70
CA PHE A 169 -6.33 8.42 -15.75
C PHE A 169 -7.14 9.03 -14.60
N LEU A 170 -8.28 9.65 -14.89
CA LEU A 170 -9.20 10.16 -13.86
C LEU A 170 -9.74 9.04 -12.97
N LEU A 171 -10.13 7.90 -13.56
CA LEU A 171 -10.53 6.71 -12.79
C LEU A 171 -9.41 6.29 -11.84
N SER A 172 -8.17 6.20 -12.32
CA SER A 172 -7.01 5.86 -11.48
C SER A 172 -6.91 6.79 -10.26
N ILE A 173 -6.96 8.11 -10.48
CA ILE A 173 -6.90 9.10 -9.40
C ILE A 173 -8.08 8.92 -8.44
N THR A 174 -9.30 8.78 -8.96
CA THR A 174 -10.49 8.56 -8.14
C THR A 174 -10.35 7.31 -7.29
N LEU A 175 -9.86 6.21 -7.84
CA LEU A 175 -9.64 4.96 -7.10
C LEU A 175 -8.59 5.14 -5.99
N VAL A 176 -7.47 5.81 -6.28
CA VAL A 176 -6.44 6.09 -5.26
C VAL A 176 -7.01 6.94 -4.14
N MET A 177 -7.69 8.03 -4.48
CA MET A 177 -8.29 8.93 -3.50
C MET A 177 -9.30 8.18 -2.65
N LEU A 178 -10.24 7.49 -3.28
CA LEU A 178 -11.29 6.77 -2.59
C LEU A 178 -10.71 5.72 -1.63
N MET A 179 -9.74 4.92 -2.08
CA MET A 179 -9.13 3.85 -1.27
C MET A 179 -8.25 4.36 -0.13
N SER A 180 -7.58 5.49 -0.33
CA SER A 180 -6.62 6.03 0.64
C SER A 180 -7.27 7.02 1.60
N LEU A 181 -8.42 7.62 1.24
CA LEU A 181 -9.03 8.72 1.97
C LEU A 181 -9.33 8.39 3.44
N PRO A 182 -9.95 7.24 3.80
CA PRO A 182 -10.18 6.95 5.21
C PRO A 182 -8.88 6.83 5.98
N SER A 183 -7.86 6.16 5.43
CA SER A 183 -6.55 6.06 6.06
C SER A 183 -5.84 7.40 6.20
N ILE A 184 -6.00 8.32 5.24
CA ILE A 184 -5.47 9.69 5.32
C ILE A 184 -6.11 10.46 6.48
N LEU A 185 -7.43 10.32 6.66
CA LEU A 185 -8.20 11.12 7.61
C LEU A 185 -8.19 10.58 9.04
N THR A 186 -8.12 9.26 9.23
CA THR A 186 -8.32 8.63 10.55
C THR A 186 -7.02 8.19 11.24
N LEU A 187 -6.00 7.81 10.46
CA LEU A 187 -4.77 7.22 11.02
C LEU A 187 -3.72 8.27 11.38
N PRO A 188 -3.02 8.10 12.52
CA PRO A 188 -1.93 8.99 12.91
C PRO A 188 -0.70 8.79 12.01
N GLN A 189 0.05 9.86 11.76
CA GLN A 189 1.18 9.84 10.81
C GLN A 189 2.20 8.74 11.11
N LEU A 190 2.58 8.56 12.38
CA LEU A 190 3.55 7.54 12.79
C LEU A 190 3.09 6.13 12.39
N TYR A 191 1.80 5.85 12.54
CA TYR A 191 1.23 4.57 12.14
C TYR A 191 1.28 4.38 10.62
N VAL A 192 1.00 5.45 9.86
CA VAL A 192 1.01 5.42 8.39
C VAL A 192 2.41 5.11 7.86
N VAL A 193 3.41 5.84 8.34
CA VAL A 193 4.82 5.69 7.91
C VAL A 193 5.38 4.31 8.28
N VAL A 194 5.02 3.79 9.45
CA VAL A 194 5.51 2.49 9.95
C VAL A 194 4.74 1.30 9.37
N SER A 195 3.62 1.54 8.68
CA SER A 195 2.75 0.49 8.12
C SER A 195 2.82 0.40 6.59
N PRO A 196 3.86 -0.20 5.98
CA PRO A 196 3.96 -0.38 4.54
C PRO A 196 2.76 -1.06 3.88
N ARG A 197 2.01 -1.88 4.62
CA ARG A 197 0.75 -2.50 4.15
C ARG A 197 -0.26 -1.49 3.62
N LEU A 198 -0.22 -0.23 4.07
CA LEU A 198 -1.10 0.83 3.60
C LEU A 198 -0.77 1.27 2.17
N THR A 199 0.44 1.02 1.68
CA THR A 199 0.80 1.31 0.27
C THR A 199 0.05 0.41 -0.73
N VAL A 200 -0.56 -0.69 -0.25
CA VAL A 200 -1.45 -1.53 -1.05
C VAL A 200 -2.77 -0.81 -1.39
N LEU A 201 -3.19 0.19 -0.61
CA LEU A 201 -4.44 0.92 -0.87
C LEU A 201 -4.42 1.68 -2.22
N PRO A 202 -3.41 2.52 -2.51
CA PRO A 202 -3.30 3.18 -3.81
C PRO A 202 -2.90 2.22 -4.93
N SER A 203 -2.52 0.97 -4.65
CA SER A 203 -1.98 0.05 -5.65
C SER A 203 -2.92 -0.22 -6.82
N ILE A 204 -4.24 -0.28 -6.60
CA ILE A 204 -5.21 -0.55 -7.68
C ILE A 204 -5.19 0.59 -8.70
N GLY A 205 -5.22 1.84 -8.23
CA GLY A 205 -5.10 3.01 -9.11
C GLY A 205 -3.70 3.08 -9.73
N ALA A 206 -2.64 2.87 -8.94
CA ALA A 206 -1.28 2.85 -9.47
C ALA A 206 -1.10 1.83 -10.61
N VAL A 207 -1.58 0.61 -10.43
CA VAL A 207 -1.56 -0.44 -11.46
C VAL A 207 -2.33 0.02 -12.69
N LEU A 208 -3.52 0.60 -12.54
CA LEU A 208 -4.32 1.09 -13.67
C LEU A 208 -3.59 2.21 -14.45
N MET A 209 -2.99 3.18 -13.75
CA MET A 209 -2.22 4.26 -14.37
C MET A 209 -0.98 3.73 -15.10
N TRP A 210 -0.14 2.96 -14.41
CA TRP A 210 1.14 2.50 -14.94
C TRP A 210 0.97 1.45 -16.04
N SER A 211 0.05 0.50 -15.88
CA SER A 211 -0.27 -0.47 -16.96
C SER A 211 -0.91 0.21 -18.17
N GLY A 212 -1.78 1.20 -17.95
CA GLY A 212 -2.35 2.01 -19.02
C GLY A 212 -1.27 2.79 -19.77
N LEU A 213 -0.32 3.40 -19.06
CA LEU A 213 0.81 4.10 -19.66
C LEU A 213 1.67 3.16 -20.51
N VAL A 214 2.05 2.00 -19.96
CA VAL A 214 2.85 0.99 -20.69
C VAL A 214 2.09 0.51 -21.93
N SER A 215 0.79 0.25 -21.82
CA SER A 215 -0.04 -0.21 -22.93
C SER A 215 -0.15 0.84 -24.05
N LEU A 216 -0.34 2.11 -23.68
CA LEU A 216 -0.39 3.23 -24.64
C LEU A 216 0.92 3.38 -25.39
N ILE A 217 2.05 3.37 -24.68
CA ILE A 217 3.40 3.50 -25.26
C ILE A 217 3.71 2.28 -26.14
N ALA A 218 3.45 1.07 -25.65
CA ALA A 218 3.72 -0.17 -26.37
C ALA A 218 2.90 -0.24 -27.66
N SER A 219 1.60 0.06 -27.64
CA SER A 219 0.71 -0.01 -28.81
C SER A 219 1.14 0.84 -30.03
N ARG A 220 2.04 1.81 -29.82
CA ARG A 220 2.53 2.71 -30.87
C ARG A 220 3.95 2.41 -31.34
N SER A 221 4.69 1.55 -30.64
CA SER A 221 6.06 1.20 -31.03
C SER A 221 6.08 0.01 -31.99
N LYS A 222 6.94 0.08 -33.01
CA LYS A 222 7.25 -1.08 -33.87
C LYS A 222 7.82 -2.26 -33.06
N TYR A 223 8.35 -1.99 -31.87
CA TYR A 223 8.90 -2.96 -30.93
C TYR A 223 8.03 -3.10 -29.68
N HIS A 224 6.70 -3.08 -29.84
CA HIS A 224 5.73 -3.06 -28.74
C HIS A 224 6.02 -4.11 -27.66
N SER A 225 6.34 -5.35 -28.04
CA SER A 225 6.60 -6.44 -27.09
C SER A 225 7.88 -6.21 -26.29
N TRP A 226 8.96 -5.79 -26.93
CA TRP A 226 10.24 -5.59 -26.25
C TRP A 226 10.19 -4.37 -25.33
N LEU A 227 9.55 -3.29 -25.77
CA LEU A 227 9.37 -2.09 -24.97
C LEU A 227 8.46 -2.34 -23.75
N ALA A 228 7.40 -3.13 -23.92
CA ALA A 228 6.54 -3.53 -22.81
C ALA A 228 7.29 -4.39 -21.79
N VAL A 229 8.11 -5.35 -22.24
CA VAL A 229 8.96 -6.17 -21.37
C VAL A 229 9.97 -5.30 -20.62
N LEU A 230 10.65 -4.40 -21.32
CA LEU A 230 11.63 -3.50 -20.71
C LEU A 230 11.00 -2.60 -19.65
N LEU A 231 9.87 -1.94 -19.96
CA LEU A 231 9.14 -1.09 -19.02
C LEU A 231 8.58 -1.89 -17.83
N SER A 232 8.14 -3.12 -18.06
CA SER A 232 7.67 -3.99 -16.98
C SER A 232 8.82 -4.42 -16.08
N ALA A 233 9.97 -4.77 -16.65
CA ALA A 233 11.16 -5.15 -15.90
C ALA A 233 11.69 -3.98 -15.03
N THR A 234 11.70 -2.76 -15.57
CA THR A 234 12.10 -1.58 -14.78
C THR A 234 11.11 -1.30 -13.65
N LEU A 235 9.80 -1.41 -13.90
CA LEU A 235 8.77 -1.27 -12.86
C LEU A 235 8.89 -2.33 -11.76
N LEU A 236 9.30 -3.56 -12.09
CA LEU A 236 9.49 -4.66 -11.14
C LEU A 236 10.79 -4.56 -10.33
N THR A 237 11.77 -3.79 -10.79
CA THR A 237 13.07 -3.69 -10.10
C THR A 237 12.92 -3.08 -8.69
N ILE A 238 12.04 -2.08 -8.55
CA ILE A 238 11.79 -1.40 -7.27
C ILE A 238 11.17 -2.33 -6.22
N PRO A 239 10.03 -3.03 -6.48
CA PRO A 239 9.46 -3.94 -5.50
C PRO A 239 10.38 -5.12 -5.18
N ILE A 240 11.17 -5.62 -6.13
CA ILE A 240 12.17 -6.68 -5.84
C ILE A 240 13.21 -6.19 -4.83
N ARG A 241 13.78 -5.00 -5.03
CA ARG A 241 14.74 -4.42 -4.06
C ARG A 241 14.11 -4.21 -2.69
N TYR A 242 12.85 -3.76 -2.67
CA TYR A 242 12.10 -3.59 -1.42
C TYR A 242 11.88 -4.91 -0.68
N ILE A 243 11.42 -5.96 -1.38
CA ILE A 243 11.21 -7.29 -0.79
C ILE A 243 12.53 -7.82 -0.23
N ASN A 244 13.62 -7.73 -0.99
CA ASN A 244 14.93 -8.18 -0.52
C ASN A 244 15.39 -7.43 0.74
N SER A 245 15.20 -6.11 0.79
CA SER A 245 15.50 -5.31 1.97
C SER A 245 14.67 -5.75 3.19
N ARG A 246 13.39 -6.07 3.00
CA ARG A 246 12.52 -6.56 4.08
C ARG A 246 12.89 -7.97 4.53
N VAL A 247 13.17 -8.89 3.61
CA VAL A 247 13.64 -10.24 3.92
C VAL A 247 14.93 -10.17 4.74
N GLU A 248 15.88 -9.32 4.33
CA GLU A 248 17.12 -9.10 5.05
C GLU A 248 16.89 -8.55 6.46
N LEU A 249 15.97 -7.59 6.61
CA LEU A 249 15.58 -7.07 7.92
C LEU A 249 14.99 -8.17 8.82
N HIS A 250 14.13 -9.05 8.29
CA HIS A 250 13.57 -10.16 9.06
C HIS A 250 14.64 -11.20 9.40
N ARG A 251 15.58 -11.45 8.48
CA ARG A 251 16.72 -12.33 8.74
C ARG A 251 17.59 -11.80 9.89
N ARG A 252 17.85 -10.48 9.90
CA ARG A 252 18.57 -9.81 10.99
C ARG A 252 17.79 -9.80 12.30
N ALA A 253 16.47 -9.65 12.25
CA ALA A 253 15.61 -9.72 13.43
C ALA A 253 15.54 -11.15 14.02
N LEU A 254 15.64 -12.18 13.17
CA LEU A 254 15.58 -13.57 13.57
C LEU A 254 16.91 -14.08 14.14
N ALA A 255 18.04 -13.55 13.68
CA ALA A 255 19.37 -14.01 14.11
C ALA A 255 19.54 -14.03 15.66
N PRO A 256 19.20 -12.97 16.41
CA PRO A 256 19.31 -13.00 17.86
C PRO A 256 18.35 -14.00 18.53
N ILE A 257 17.20 -14.30 17.93
CA ILE A 257 16.28 -15.31 18.46
C ILE A 257 16.91 -16.70 18.31
N LEU A 258 17.56 -16.97 17.18
CA LEU A 258 18.31 -18.21 16.98
C LEU A 258 19.50 -18.31 17.95
N ASP A 259 20.19 -17.20 18.21
CA ASP A 259 21.26 -17.14 19.20
C ASP A 259 20.73 -17.38 20.64
N MET A 260 19.54 -16.87 20.96
CA MET A 260 18.88 -17.14 22.25
C MET A 260 18.46 -18.61 22.39
N VAL A 261 17.84 -19.18 21.34
CA VAL A 261 17.43 -20.60 21.34
C VAL A 261 18.65 -21.50 21.52
N SER A 262 19.72 -21.24 20.78
CA SER A 262 20.96 -22.02 20.92
C SER A 262 21.62 -21.85 22.30
N ALA A 263 21.58 -20.67 22.90
CA ALA A 263 22.06 -20.47 24.27
C ALA A 263 21.25 -21.26 25.31
N VAL A 264 19.92 -21.34 25.15
CA VAL A 264 19.05 -22.14 26.03
C VAL A 264 19.30 -23.63 25.83
N GLU A 265 19.48 -24.10 24.59
CA GLU A 265 19.81 -25.49 24.29
C GLU A 265 21.16 -25.93 24.88
N LEU A 266 22.15 -25.02 24.92
CA LEU A 266 23.47 -25.27 25.49
C LEU A 266 23.45 -25.32 27.04
N PHE A 267 22.54 -24.61 27.68
CA PHE A 267 22.45 -24.51 29.14
C PHE A 267 20.99 -24.69 29.62
N PRO A 268 20.42 -25.89 29.54
CA PRO A 268 18.99 -26.11 29.75
C PRO A 268 18.52 -25.89 31.21
N GLU A 269 19.42 -26.07 32.17
CA GLU A 269 19.11 -25.94 33.61
C GLU A 269 19.38 -24.52 34.16
N ASP A 270 19.98 -23.63 33.36
CA ASP A 270 20.32 -22.27 33.79
C ASP A 270 19.13 -21.32 33.67
N THR A 271 19.05 -20.33 34.56
CA THR A 271 18.04 -19.26 34.47
C THR A 271 18.47 -18.22 33.45
N HIS A 272 17.76 -18.16 32.33
CA HIS A 272 18.05 -17.23 31.23
C HIS A 272 17.29 -15.90 31.39
N LEU A 273 18.00 -14.78 31.40
CA LEU A 273 17.40 -13.45 31.32
C LEU A 273 17.38 -12.96 29.87
N VAL A 274 16.19 -12.87 29.29
CA VAL A 274 15.99 -12.28 27.96
C VAL A 274 15.76 -10.78 28.09
N VAL A 275 16.73 -9.98 27.66
CA VAL A 275 16.57 -8.53 27.53
C VAL A 275 16.23 -8.21 26.07
N ASN A 276 15.08 -7.57 25.84
CA ASN A 276 14.69 -7.04 24.53
C ASN A 276 14.96 -5.54 24.50
N PRO A 277 16.18 -5.07 24.17
CA PRO A 277 16.42 -3.66 23.96
C PRO A 277 15.68 -3.26 22.68
N THR A 278 14.71 -2.36 22.80
CA THR A 278 13.83 -1.90 21.71
C THR A 278 14.56 -1.29 20.49
N THR A 279 15.91 -1.18 20.51
CA THR A 279 16.78 -0.51 19.53
C THR A 279 17.67 -1.42 18.68
N TRP A 280 17.73 -2.73 18.94
CA TRP A 280 18.52 -3.73 18.20
C TRP A 280 18.45 -3.69 16.66
N LEU A 281 17.30 -3.38 16.07
CA LEU A 281 17.15 -3.27 14.61
C LEU A 281 17.63 -1.93 14.02
N ALA A 282 17.76 -0.89 14.85
CA ALA A 282 18.13 0.46 14.42
C ALA A 282 19.64 0.72 14.48
N SER A 283 20.42 -0.05 15.26
CA SER A 283 21.86 0.19 15.46
C SER A 283 22.79 -0.46 14.41
N ALA A 284 22.25 -1.32 13.54
CA ALA A 284 23.07 -2.12 12.61
C ALA A 284 23.76 -1.30 11.49
N THR A 285 23.42 -0.01 11.31
CA THR A 285 24.13 0.88 10.37
C THR A 285 25.44 1.44 10.91
N ASN A 286 25.78 1.24 12.19
CA ASN A 286 27.01 1.78 12.81
C ASN A 286 28.03 0.70 13.26
N LEU A 287 27.79 -0.58 12.94
CA LEU A 287 28.68 -1.67 13.37
C LEU A 287 29.87 -1.94 12.43
N SER A 288 30.08 -1.14 11.37
CA SER A 288 31.31 -1.21 10.59
C SER A 288 32.50 -0.46 11.22
N ASP A 289 32.30 0.29 12.31
CA ASP A 289 33.35 1.06 12.99
C ASP A 289 33.63 0.63 14.45
N SER A 290 33.01 -0.44 14.95
CA SER A 290 33.16 -0.86 16.36
C SER A 290 34.30 -1.85 16.63
N THR A 291 35.24 -2.07 15.70
CA THR A 291 36.51 -2.77 16.02
C THR A 291 37.54 -1.88 16.75
N ARG A 292 37.14 -0.71 17.25
CA ARG A 292 38.00 0.19 18.03
C ARG A 292 37.37 0.55 19.38
N TRP A 293 36.94 -0.46 20.13
CA TRP A 293 36.59 -0.33 21.56
C TRP A 293 37.32 -1.39 22.38
N CYS A 294 38.65 -1.34 22.35
CA CYS A 294 39.55 -1.99 23.31
C CYS A 294 40.85 -1.19 23.39
N SER A 295 40.78 0.02 23.94
CA SER A 295 41.94 0.64 24.59
C SER A 295 41.42 1.47 25.76
N SER A 296 41.69 0.93 26.95
CA SER A 296 41.74 1.58 28.26
C SER A 296 41.46 3.08 28.29
N ASP A 297 40.40 3.47 28.99
CA ASP A 297 40.59 4.40 30.10
C ASP A 297 39.46 4.27 31.13
N SER A 298 39.90 4.34 32.38
CA SER A 298 39.16 4.13 33.61
C SER A 298 38.15 5.23 33.91
N GLY A 299 36.93 4.84 34.30
CA GLY A 299 36.08 5.69 35.13
C GLY A 299 34.59 5.69 34.80
N ILE A 300 33.84 4.87 35.56
CA ILE A 300 32.47 5.14 36.03
C ILE A 300 31.29 4.85 35.06
N SER A 301 30.50 3.85 35.51
CA SER A 301 29.10 3.49 35.20
C SER A 301 28.72 3.04 33.78
N ASN A 302 28.87 1.73 33.54
CA ASN A 302 28.18 0.97 32.48
C ASN A 302 26.71 0.68 32.86
N PRO A 303 25.72 0.98 32.01
CA PRO A 303 24.47 0.23 31.95
C PRO A 303 24.59 -0.82 30.84
N GLY A 304 24.80 -2.09 31.20
CA GLY A 304 24.75 -3.18 30.21
C GLY A 304 25.78 -4.30 30.34
N GLN A 305 26.37 -4.53 31.52
CA GLN A 305 27.09 -5.79 31.75
C GLN A 305 26.11 -6.89 32.17
N LEU A 306 26.07 -7.95 31.38
CA LEU A 306 25.57 -9.27 31.75
C LEU A 306 26.38 -9.75 32.96
N VAL A 307 25.77 -9.70 34.14
CA VAL A 307 26.30 -10.32 35.36
C VAL A 307 25.79 -11.75 35.39
N GLY A 308 26.68 -12.71 35.16
CA GLY A 308 26.40 -14.11 35.47
C GLY A 308 26.27 -14.27 36.98
N VAL A 309 25.07 -14.57 37.45
CA VAL A 309 24.82 -14.93 38.84
C VAL A 309 25.26 -16.38 39.02
N LYS A 310 26.36 -16.61 39.74
CA LYS A 310 26.67 -17.93 40.28
C LYS A 310 25.82 -18.18 41.52
N PRO A 311 25.15 -19.34 41.65
CA PRO A 311 24.46 -19.69 42.89
C PRO A 311 25.48 -19.98 44.00
N GLN A 312 25.19 -19.47 45.21
CA GLN A 312 25.76 -19.94 46.47
C GLN A 312 24.84 -20.99 47.08
#